data_AF-A0A2D7JSC5-F1
#
_entry.id   AF-A0A2D7JSC5-F1
#
_cell.length_a   1.000
_cell.length_b   1.000
_cell.length_c   1.000
_cell.angle_alpha   90.00
_cell.angle_beta   90.00
_cell.angle_gamma   90.00
#
_symmetry.space_group_name_H-M   'P 1'
#
loop_
_entity.id
_entity.type
_entity.pdbx_description
1 polymer ?
#
loop_
_entity_poly.entity_id
_entity_poly.type
_entity_poly.pdbx_seq_one_letter_code
_entity_poly.pdbx_strand_id
1 'polypeptide(L)'
;MDEGDYGENFTPRERKLNGQLEKIYQSASYKLSQHLVKVAENPYRVLALPISAPWIIFNTLGWKGVLKFLIQLLIIPLLIPWFLFNMIFKSRKADLGVGEEKKTAKECIVIFSDECLGGTHLQRALAIETFIRQNRKNIQVIHITLESQNQFPQMNDSLVYNMPSRPKIPGMNPKNWNGLTENILDSILQMYDPKYFIFDGKYPFRGLLNSISRFKQMNRYWIQSTFKKVKTSNLPNGSFEIFDAIIHPTMTRPHPTSEIHLGRSGQIFTAPMVMKPQKEAYTKQDFIDMHDLPSDTLLVFFNVNNRTTQSLEIIEYMLKQESVHIITNRYNDTKSLHHPRFQRVQWYGLAEMFQIADVAIVDSNIYSLHSAIYSNTPSLCLIRSQSEVKQFKTHFNELNSTFLTLEPGVDSSILIERVECLIDPDFLTRMRGVMSQNKLGEGVRQFVDLIHEPSEVNK
;
A
#
# COMPACT_ATOMS: atom_id res chain seq x y z
N MET A 1 11.69 17.05 -57.19
CA MET A 1 12.66 17.59 -56.23
C MET A 1 11.88 18.50 -55.29
N ASP A 2 11.57 18.16 -54.06
CA ASP A 2 11.90 16.98 -53.25
C ASP A 2 10.74 16.71 -52.29
N GLU A 3 10.31 15.45 -52.21
CA GLU A 3 9.49 14.93 -51.12
C GLU A 3 10.40 14.71 -49.92
N GLY A 4 10.06 15.34 -48.79
CA GLY A 4 10.77 15.18 -47.53
C GLY A 4 10.49 13.82 -46.90
N ASP A 5 11.52 12.97 -46.90
CA ASP A 5 11.60 11.68 -46.23
C ASP A 5 11.60 11.88 -44.69
N TYR A 6 10.42 11.80 -44.07
CA TYR A 6 10.30 11.67 -42.62
C TYR A 6 10.48 10.19 -42.23
N GLY A 7 11.73 9.72 -42.26
CA GLY A 7 12.10 8.44 -41.71
C GLY A 7 11.95 8.43 -40.19
N GLU A 8 10.87 7.85 -39.67
CA GLU A 8 10.72 7.55 -38.25
C GLU A 8 11.84 6.61 -37.79
N ASN A 9 12.79 7.15 -37.02
CA ASN A 9 13.87 6.40 -36.42
C ASN A 9 13.37 5.58 -35.22
N PHE A 10 12.62 4.51 -35.48
CA PHE A 10 12.28 3.51 -34.47
C PHE A 10 13.56 2.88 -33.92
N THR A 11 13.66 2.82 -32.58
CA THR A 11 14.73 2.12 -31.89
C THR A 11 14.70 0.62 -32.26
N PRO A 12 15.83 -0.11 -32.17
CA PRO A 12 15.87 -1.54 -32.48
C PRO A 12 14.85 -2.37 -31.67
N ARG A 13 14.51 -1.92 -30.45
CA ARG A 13 13.50 -2.54 -29.59
C ARG A 13 12.08 -2.31 -30.11
N GLU A 14 11.77 -1.11 -30.61
CA GLU A 14 10.48 -0.76 -31.19
C GLU A 14 10.24 -1.48 -32.52
N ARG A 15 11.26 -1.60 -33.38
CA ARG A 15 11.15 -2.41 -34.61
C ARG A 15 10.83 -3.88 -34.32
N LYS A 16 11.46 -4.43 -33.28
CA LYS A 16 11.21 -5.81 -32.84
C LYS A 16 9.80 -5.98 -32.26
N LEU A 17 9.32 -4.98 -31.50
CA LEU A 17 7.98 -4.99 -30.91
C LEU A 17 6.89 -4.83 -32.00
N ASN A 18 7.08 -3.91 -32.94
CA ASN A 18 6.16 -3.70 -34.06
C ASN A 18 6.08 -4.94 -34.96
N GLY A 19 7.22 -5.59 -35.24
CA GLY A 19 7.22 -6.87 -35.97
C GLY A 19 6.54 -8.03 -35.21
N GLN A 20 6.51 -8.00 -33.87
CA GLN A 20 5.75 -8.97 -33.08
C GLN A 20 4.25 -8.64 -33.06
N LEU A 21 3.89 -7.36 -32.98
CA LEU A 21 2.51 -6.89 -33.05
C LEU A 21 1.88 -7.21 -34.41
N GLU A 22 2.59 -6.98 -35.51
CA GLU A 22 2.12 -7.37 -36.84
C GLU A 22 1.87 -8.87 -36.96
N LYS A 23 2.75 -9.71 -36.38
CA LYS A 23 2.53 -11.16 -36.33
C LYS A 23 1.29 -11.55 -35.54
N ILE A 24 1.01 -10.85 -34.42
CA ILE A 24 -0.20 -11.07 -33.62
C ILE A 24 -1.44 -10.64 -34.40
N TYR A 25 -1.40 -9.47 -35.06
CA TYR A 25 -2.52 -8.97 -35.86
C TYR A 25 -2.80 -9.82 -37.10
N GLN A 26 -1.79 -10.48 -37.66
CA GLN A 26 -1.96 -11.40 -38.77
C GLN A 26 -2.42 -12.80 -38.35
N SER A 27 -2.35 -13.13 -37.05
CA SER A 27 -2.74 -14.45 -36.54
C SER A 27 -4.23 -14.77 -36.75
N ALA A 28 -4.52 -16.05 -36.98
CA ALA A 28 -5.89 -16.54 -37.17
C ALA A 28 -6.78 -16.29 -35.93
N SER A 29 -6.20 -16.44 -34.74
CA SER A 29 -6.90 -16.20 -33.45
C SER A 29 -7.35 -14.76 -33.30
N TYR A 30 -6.50 -13.78 -33.67
CA TYR A 30 -6.85 -12.36 -33.58
C TYR A 30 -7.91 -11.96 -34.60
N LYS A 31 -7.80 -12.45 -35.84
CA LYS A 31 -8.80 -12.19 -36.89
C LYS A 31 -10.15 -12.84 -36.55
N LEU A 32 -10.14 -14.04 -35.97
CA LEU A 32 -11.35 -14.73 -35.54
C LEU A 32 -11.99 -14.04 -34.32
N SER A 33 -11.21 -13.56 -33.36
CA SER A 33 -11.74 -12.84 -32.21
C SER A 33 -12.36 -11.50 -32.60
N GLN A 34 -11.72 -10.73 -33.48
CA GLN A 34 -12.32 -9.50 -34.02
C GLN A 34 -13.61 -9.78 -34.81
N HIS A 35 -13.68 -10.90 -35.54
CA HIS A 35 -14.89 -11.29 -36.25
C HIS A 35 -16.03 -11.64 -35.28
N LEU A 36 -15.74 -12.35 -34.19
CA LEU A 36 -16.71 -12.66 -33.13
C LEU A 36 -17.21 -11.39 -32.42
N VAL A 37 -16.33 -10.42 -32.16
CA VAL A 37 -16.72 -9.12 -31.59
C VAL A 37 -17.67 -8.37 -32.53
N LYS A 38 -17.36 -8.31 -33.83
CA LYS A 38 -18.24 -7.68 -34.84
C LYS A 38 -19.59 -8.37 -35.00
N VAL A 39 -19.67 -9.67 -34.70
CA VAL A 39 -20.92 -10.43 -34.68
C VAL A 39 -21.71 -10.17 -33.40
N ALA A 40 -21.04 -10.03 -32.26
CA ALA A 40 -21.67 -9.62 -31.00
C ALA A 40 -22.28 -8.21 -31.09
N GLU A 41 -21.62 -7.30 -31.82
CA GLU A 41 -22.12 -5.93 -32.08
C GLU A 41 -23.30 -5.91 -33.08
N ASN A 42 -23.46 -6.93 -33.92
CA ASN A 42 -24.51 -7.02 -34.94
C ASN A 42 -25.09 -8.44 -35.03
N PRO A 43 -26.12 -8.76 -34.22
CA PRO A 43 -26.60 -10.14 -34.03
C PRO A 43 -27.12 -10.82 -35.31
N TYR A 44 -27.56 -10.06 -36.32
CA TYR A 44 -27.97 -10.62 -37.63
C TYR A 44 -26.81 -11.31 -38.37
N ARG A 45 -25.55 -10.96 -38.06
CA ARG A 45 -24.34 -11.58 -38.64
C ARG A 45 -24.04 -12.96 -38.08
N VAL A 46 -24.73 -13.38 -37.01
CA VAL A 46 -24.62 -14.75 -36.46
C VAL A 46 -25.00 -15.79 -37.51
N LEU A 47 -25.96 -15.48 -38.39
CA LEU A 47 -26.37 -16.37 -39.48
C LEU A 47 -25.25 -16.62 -40.51
N ALA A 48 -24.29 -15.70 -40.63
CA ALA A 48 -23.15 -15.82 -41.53
C ALA A 48 -21.92 -16.48 -40.87
N LEU A 49 -21.91 -16.69 -39.55
CA LEU A 49 -20.79 -17.33 -38.83
C LEU A 49 -20.42 -18.73 -39.35
N PRO A 50 -21.39 -19.62 -39.66
CA PRO A 50 -21.09 -20.97 -40.14
C PRO A 50 -20.29 -21.00 -41.45
N ILE A 51 -20.34 -19.92 -42.24
CA ILE A 51 -19.65 -19.80 -43.53
C ILE A 51 -18.39 -18.92 -43.39
N SER A 52 -18.52 -17.78 -42.71
CA SER A 52 -17.45 -16.79 -42.60
C SER A 52 -16.30 -17.22 -41.68
N ALA A 53 -16.57 -17.93 -40.58
CA ALA A 53 -15.51 -18.39 -39.67
C ALA A 53 -14.61 -19.47 -40.33
N PRO A 54 -15.15 -20.52 -40.99
CA PRO A 54 -14.32 -21.45 -41.75
C PRO A 54 -13.53 -20.77 -42.87
N TRP A 55 -14.09 -19.76 -43.53
CA TRP A 55 -13.39 -19.03 -44.60
C TRP A 55 -12.19 -18.22 -44.08
N ILE A 56 -12.32 -17.54 -42.93
CA ILE A 56 -11.20 -16.81 -42.29
C ILE A 56 -10.11 -17.80 -41.85
N ILE A 57 -10.49 -18.94 -41.27
CA ILE A 57 -9.55 -20.00 -40.87
C ILE A 57 -8.87 -20.60 -42.11
N PHE A 58 -9.61 -20.82 -43.20
CA PHE A 58 -9.07 -21.33 -44.46
C PHE A 58 -8.02 -20.39 -45.05
N ASN A 59 -8.33 -19.09 -45.09
CA ASN A 59 -7.44 -18.08 -45.66
C ASN A 59 -6.19 -17.82 -44.80
N THR A 60 -6.15 -18.28 -43.55
CA THR A 60 -5.02 -18.06 -42.63
C THR A 60 -4.18 -19.32 -42.34
N LEU A 61 -4.79 -20.51 -42.30
CA LEU A 61 -4.09 -21.77 -41.95
C LEU A 61 -4.03 -22.78 -43.12
N GLY A 62 -4.71 -22.51 -44.22
CA GLY A 62 -4.79 -23.43 -45.37
C GLY A 62 -5.57 -24.72 -45.07
N TRP A 63 -5.61 -25.61 -46.08
CA TRP A 63 -6.47 -26.82 -46.08
C TRP A 63 -6.20 -27.77 -44.90
N LYS A 64 -4.94 -27.88 -44.47
CA LYS A 64 -4.54 -28.73 -43.32
C LYS A 64 -5.10 -28.22 -41.98
N GLY A 65 -5.24 -26.91 -41.81
CA GLY A 65 -5.82 -26.31 -40.61
C GLY A 65 -7.34 -26.45 -40.54
N VAL A 66 -8.02 -26.28 -41.67
CA VAL A 66 -9.49 -26.44 -41.77
C VAL A 66 -9.91 -27.88 -41.51
N LEU A 67 -9.18 -28.85 -42.05
CA LEU A 67 -9.47 -30.26 -41.81
C LEU A 67 -9.35 -30.61 -40.31
N LYS A 68 -8.31 -30.11 -39.64
CA LYS A 68 -8.12 -30.30 -38.19
C LYS A 68 -9.22 -29.63 -37.36
N PHE A 69 -9.68 -28.45 -37.76
CA PHE A 69 -10.76 -27.72 -37.10
C PHE A 69 -12.12 -28.41 -37.28
N LEU A 70 -12.44 -28.91 -38.48
CA LEU A 70 -13.68 -29.66 -38.74
C LEU A 70 -13.73 -30.99 -37.98
N ILE A 71 -12.60 -31.70 -37.90
CA ILE A 71 -12.48 -32.93 -37.09
C ILE A 71 -12.71 -32.60 -35.61
N GLN A 72 -12.12 -31.52 -35.09
CA GLN A 72 -12.36 -31.10 -33.70
C GLN A 72 -13.83 -30.72 -33.46
N LEU A 73 -14.48 -30.03 -34.40
CA LEU A 73 -15.90 -29.66 -34.31
C LEU A 73 -16.85 -30.87 -34.28
N LEU A 74 -16.52 -31.93 -35.01
CA LEU A 74 -17.27 -33.19 -34.98
C LEU A 74 -17.11 -33.97 -33.66
N ILE A 75 -16.01 -33.75 -32.93
CA ILE A 75 -15.73 -34.42 -31.66
C ILE A 75 -16.38 -33.67 -30.48
N ILE A 76 -16.65 -32.37 -30.61
CA ILE A 76 -17.27 -31.55 -29.55
C ILE A 76 -18.62 -32.10 -29.04
N PRO A 77 -19.58 -32.53 -29.88
CA PRO A 77 -20.84 -33.12 -29.43
C PRO A 77 -20.66 -34.42 -28.63
N LEU A 78 -19.55 -35.13 -28.83
CA LEU A 78 -19.21 -36.36 -28.10
C LEU A 78 -18.53 -36.07 -26.76
N LEU A 79 -17.78 -34.97 -26.67
CA LEU A 79 -17.08 -34.55 -25.45
C LEU A 79 -18.01 -33.87 -24.45
N ILE A 80 -19.04 -33.15 -24.89
CA ILE A 80 -19.97 -32.42 -24.02
C ILE A 80 -20.70 -33.38 -23.05
N PRO A 81 -21.28 -34.52 -23.49
CA PRO A 81 -21.89 -35.51 -22.59
C PRO A 81 -20.88 -36.12 -21.61
N TRP A 82 -19.65 -36.42 -22.04
CA TRP A 82 -18.61 -36.98 -21.16
C TRP A 82 -18.15 -35.98 -20.09
N PHE A 83 -18.05 -34.70 -20.45
CA PHE A 83 -17.69 -33.64 -19.53
C PHE A 83 -18.82 -33.37 -18.51
N LEU A 84 -20.07 -33.32 -18.97
CA LEU A 84 -21.24 -33.19 -18.10
C LEU A 84 -21.42 -34.42 -17.18
N PHE A 85 -21.17 -35.63 -17.70
CA PHE A 85 -21.20 -36.87 -16.92
C PHE A 85 -20.11 -36.87 -15.83
N ASN A 86 -18.88 -36.46 -16.15
CA ASN A 86 -17.81 -36.31 -15.15
C ASN A 86 -18.14 -35.22 -14.10
N MET A 87 -18.81 -34.15 -14.50
CA MET A 87 -19.18 -33.07 -13.58
C MET A 87 -20.30 -33.49 -12.61
N ILE A 88 -21.22 -34.37 -13.06
CA ILE A 88 -22.37 -34.83 -12.27
C ILE A 88 -22.05 -36.08 -11.43
N PHE A 89 -21.25 -37.02 -11.96
CA PHE A 89 -21.01 -38.33 -11.32
C PHE A 89 -19.66 -38.48 -10.63
N LYS A 90 -18.71 -37.56 -10.80
CA LYS A 90 -17.44 -37.60 -10.06
C LYS A 90 -17.60 -36.96 -8.68
N SER A 91 -18.42 -37.62 -7.85
CA SER A 91 -18.40 -37.45 -6.40
C SER A 91 -16.97 -37.65 -5.89
N ARG A 92 -16.51 -36.74 -5.04
CA ARG A 92 -15.18 -36.77 -4.40
C ARG A 92 -14.98 -38.14 -3.73
N LYS A 93 -14.17 -39.00 -4.34
CA LYS A 93 -13.57 -40.11 -3.59
C LYS A 93 -12.67 -39.48 -2.53
N ALA A 94 -13.02 -39.70 -1.27
CA ALA A 94 -12.10 -39.54 -0.16
C ALA A 94 -11.01 -40.62 -0.32
N ASP A 95 -9.81 -40.21 -0.72
CA ASP A 95 -8.64 -41.07 -0.65
C ASP A 95 -8.30 -41.30 0.83
N LEU A 96 -8.64 -42.50 1.30
CA LEU A 96 -7.94 -43.17 2.39
C LEU A 96 -6.72 -43.83 1.76
N GLY A 97 -5.62 -43.08 1.71
CA GLY A 97 -4.34 -43.50 1.16
C GLY A 97 -3.20 -42.86 1.94
N VAL A 98 -2.43 -43.71 2.60
CA VAL A 98 -1.24 -43.48 3.43
C VAL A 98 -0.29 -42.41 2.87
N GLY A 99 0.05 -41.41 3.70
CA GLY A 99 1.42 -40.95 3.83
C GLY A 99 1.98 -39.85 2.90
N GLU A 100 1.18 -39.01 2.26
CA GLU A 100 1.68 -37.71 1.78
C GLU A 100 1.13 -36.58 2.66
N GLU A 101 2.01 -35.79 3.27
CA GLU A 101 1.64 -34.53 3.93
C GLU A 101 0.84 -33.68 2.94
N LYS A 102 -0.49 -33.64 3.11
CA LYS A 102 -1.34 -32.64 2.47
C LYS A 102 -0.74 -31.28 2.84
N LYS A 103 -0.09 -30.61 1.89
CA LYS A 103 0.13 -29.16 1.95
C LYS A 103 -1.22 -28.53 2.21
N THR A 104 -1.50 -28.20 3.45
CA THR A 104 -2.66 -27.39 3.85
C THR A 104 -2.68 -26.17 2.94
N ALA A 105 -3.80 -25.90 2.26
CA ALA A 105 -3.95 -24.69 1.49
C ALA A 105 -3.57 -23.49 2.38
N LYS A 106 -2.65 -22.65 1.90
CA LYS A 106 -2.20 -21.48 2.67
C LYS A 106 -3.40 -20.60 2.98
N GLU A 107 -3.59 -20.23 4.23
CA GLU A 107 -4.60 -19.22 4.57
C GLU A 107 -4.20 -17.90 3.89
N CYS A 108 -5.15 -17.17 3.34
CA CYS A 108 -4.87 -15.93 2.62
C CYS A 108 -5.44 -14.70 3.33
N ILE A 109 -4.64 -13.64 3.38
CA ILE A 109 -4.99 -12.32 3.91
C ILE A 109 -4.83 -11.31 2.80
N VAL A 110 -5.85 -10.51 2.55
CA VAL A 110 -5.77 -9.35 1.67
C VAL A 110 -5.69 -8.09 2.52
N ILE A 111 -4.65 -7.28 2.32
CA ILE A 111 -4.51 -5.95 2.92
C ILE A 111 -4.69 -4.91 1.82
N PHE A 112 -5.55 -3.93 2.03
CA PHE A 112 -5.74 -2.80 1.14
C PHE A 112 -5.31 -1.52 1.84
N SER A 113 -4.28 -0.83 1.34
CA SER A 113 -3.86 0.48 1.85
C SER A 113 -4.26 1.61 0.90
N ASP A 114 -5.00 2.57 1.43
CA ASP A 114 -5.36 3.82 0.76
C ASP A 114 -4.14 4.73 0.55
N GLU A 115 -4.25 5.69 -0.37
CA GLU A 115 -3.21 6.70 -0.58
C GLU A 115 -3.31 7.76 0.51
N CYS A 116 -2.16 8.18 1.06
CA CYS A 116 -2.13 9.27 2.02
C CYS A 116 -0.85 10.06 1.92
N LEU A 117 -0.94 11.37 2.18
CA LEU A 117 0.25 12.20 2.37
C LEU A 117 1.11 11.57 3.47
N GLY A 118 2.37 11.30 3.14
CA GLY A 118 3.28 10.64 4.06
C GLY A 118 3.28 9.11 3.97
N GLY A 119 2.40 8.48 3.18
CA GLY A 119 2.37 7.03 2.96
C GLY A 119 2.05 6.21 4.22
N THR A 120 1.36 6.81 5.20
CA THR A 120 1.10 6.20 6.52
C THR A 120 0.35 4.85 6.40
N HIS A 121 -0.68 4.78 5.55
CA HIS A 121 -1.46 3.55 5.37
C HIS A 121 -0.61 2.43 4.76
N LEU A 122 0.20 2.76 3.75
CA LEU A 122 1.12 1.80 3.16
C LEU A 122 2.15 1.31 4.18
N GLN A 123 2.78 2.22 4.93
CA GLN A 123 3.79 1.88 5.93
C GLN A 123 3.23 0.94 7.03
N ARG A 124 2.00 1.19 7.49
CA ARG A 124 1.32 0.32 8.45
C ARG A 124 0.93 -1.03 7.85
N ALA A 125 0.44 -1.04 6.60
CA ALA A 125 0.15 -2.27 5.88
C ALA A 125 1.40 -3.14 5.72
N LEU A 126 2.54 -2.53 5.37
CA LEU A 126 3.83 -3.21 5.32
C LEU A 126 4.25 -3.74 6.69
N ALA A 127 4.05 -2.96 7.77
CA ALA A 127 4.36 -3.43 9.12
C ALA A 127 3.55 -4.69 9.50
N ILE A 128 2.27 -4.72 9.14
CA ILE A 128 1.39 -5.89 9.35
C ILE A 128 1.86 -7.06 8.48
N GLU A 129 2.11 -6.84 7.19
CA GLU A 129 2.58 -7.88 6.27
C GLU A 129 3.90 -8.49 6.75
N THR A 130 4.91 -7.66 7.05
CA THR A 130 6.22 -8.11 7.52
C THR A 130 6.08 -8.94 8.80
N PHE A 131 5.27 -8.49 9.76
CA PHE A 131 5.06 -9.25 10.99
C PHE A 131 4.41 -10.62 10.72
N ILE A 132 3.36 -10.67 9.89
CA ILE A 132 2.70 -11.94 9.54
C ILE A 132 3.70 -12.88 8.87
N ARG A 133 4.45 -12.41 7.87
CA ARG A 133 5.42 -13.24 7.14
C ARG A 133 6.53 -13.79 8.05
N GLN A 134 7.05 -12.96 8.96
CA GLN A 134 8.11 -13.37 9.88
C GLN A 134 7.62 -14.39 10.93
N ASN A 135 6.37 -14.28 11.38
CA ASN A 135 5.85 -15.08 12.49
C ASN A 135 4.97 -16.25 12.05
N ARG A 136 4.49 -16.29 10.79
CA ARG A 136 3.49 -17.26 10.30
C ARG A 136 3.85 -17.78 8.90
N LYS A 137 4.40 -19.00 8.83
CA LYS A 137 4.92 -19.60 7.58
C LYS A 137 3.85 -20.09 6.59
N ASN A 138 2.60 -20.28 7.04
CA ASN A 138 1.52 -20.88 6.24
C ASN A 138 0.44 -19.87 5.81
N ILE A 139 0.76 -18.58 5.85
CA ILE A 139 -0.16 -17.51 5.47
C ILE A 139 0.39 -16.81 4.22
N GLN A 140 -0.45 -16.66 3.21
CA GLN A 140 -0.19 -15.81 2.06
C GLN A 140 -0.78 -14.42 2.34
N VAL A 141 0.03 -13.37 2.13
CA VAL A 141 -0.42 -11.99 2.22
C VAL A 141 -0.43 -11.40 0.81
N ILE A 142 -1.58 -10.85 0.42
CA ILE A 142 -1.78 -10.09 -0.81
C ILE A 142 -1.99 -8.64 -0.42
N HIS A 143 -1.16 -7.73 -0.93
CA HIS A 143 -1.26 -6.32 -0.61
C HIS A 143 -1.74 -5.54 -1.83
N ILE A 144 -2.83 -4.80 -1.68
CA ILE A 144 -3.36 -3.88 -2.68
C ILE A 144 -3.08 -2.46 -2.19
N THR A 145 -2.51 -1.61 -3.03
CA THR A 145 -2.19 -0.23 -2.64
C THR A 145 -2.54 0.80 -3.71
N LEU A 146 -2.99 1.97 -3.25
CA LEU A 146 -3.17 3.16 -4.09
C LEU A 146 -1.92 4.06 -4.18
N GLU A 147 -0.93 3.79 -3.34
CA GLU A 147 0.34 4.52 -3.28
C GLU A 147 1.26 4.10 -4.44
N SER A 148 2.10 4.99 -4.99
CA SER A 148 2.98 4.60 -6.11
C SER A 148 4.18 3.77 -5.64
N GLN A 149 4.54 2.72 -6.38
CA GLN A 149 5.60 1.78 -5.97
C GLN A 149 6.97 2.43 -5.80
N ASN A 150 7.29 3.42 -6.64
CA ASN A 150 8.60 4.11 -6.63
C ASN A 150 8.89 4.87 -5.32
N GLN A 151 7.92 5.01 -4.42
CA GLN A 151 8.12 5.69 -3.15
C GLN A 151 8.64 4.78 -2.04
N PHE A 152 8.57 3.45 -2.18
CA PHE A 152 8.86 2.52 -1.08
C PHE A 152 9.53 1.22 -1.57
N PRO A 153 10.87 1.06 -1.41
CA PRO A 153 11.63 -0.08 -1.91
C PRO A 153 11.24 -1.44 -1.30
N GLN A 154 10.67 -1.43 -0.09
CA GLN A 154 10.35 -2.63 0.68
C GLN A 154 9.23 -3.50 0.09
N MET A 155 8.62 -3.09 -1.03
CA MET A 155 7.55 -3.84 -1.69
C MET A 155 8.03 -4.95 -2.65
N ASN A 156 9.34 -5.07 -2.92
CA ASN A 156 9.87 -5.92 -4.00
C ASN A 156 9.64 -7.44 -3.79
N ASP A 157 9.48 -7.91 -2.56
CA ASP A 157 9.28 -9.34 -2.24
C ASP A 157 7.81 -9.70 -1.90
N SER A 158 6.91 -8.71 -2.00
CA SER A 158 5.50 -8.84 -1.63
C SER A 158 4.61 -9.05 -2.87
N LEU A 159 3.49 -9.78 -2.70
CA LEU A 159 2.47 -9.89 -3.75
C LEU A 159 1.63 -8.61 -3.75
N VAL A 160 2.19 -7.57 -4.39
CA VAL A 160 1.63 -6.22 -4.37
C VAL A 160 0.90 -5.91 -5.67
N TYR A 161 -0.38 -5.57 -5.56
CA TYR A 161 -1.20 -5.01 -6.62
C TYR A 161 -1.26 -3.49 -6.45
N ASN A 162 -0.67 -2.76 -7.39
CA ASN A 162 -0.81 -1.31 -7.44
C ASN A 162 -2.02 -0.92 -8.29
N MET A 163 -2.89 -0.06 -7.74
CA MET A 163 -3.98 0.55 -8.49
C MET A 163 -3.89 2.08 -8.37
N PRO A 164 -4.00 2.85 -9.47
CA PRO A 164 -3.99 4.30 -9.36
C PRO A 164 -5.21 4.83 -8.60
N SER A 165 -4.98 5.77 -7.69
CA SER A 165 -6.05 6.56 -7.08
C SER A 165 -6.78 7.39 -8.14
N ARG A 166 -8.07 7.68 -7.89
CA ARG A 166 -8.92 8.40 -8.85
C ARG A 166 -8.29 9.71 -9.37
N PRO A 167 -7.71 10.59 -8.52
CA PRO A 167 -7.14 11.86 -8.99
C PRO A 167 -5.96 11.70 -9.97
N LYS A 168 -5.28 10.55 -9.96
CA LYS A 168 -4.16 10.25 -10.86
C LYS A 168 -4.61 9.82 -12.27
N ILE A 169 -5.91 9.61 -12.49
CA ILE A 169 -6.45 9.18 -13.78
C ILE A 169 -7.22 10.35 -14.44
N PRO A 170 -6.68 10.98 -15.49
CA PRO A 170 -7.34 12.10 -16.16
C PRO A 170 -8.74 11.74 -16.66
N GLY A 171 -9.72 12.61 -16.41
CA GLY A 171 -11.11 12.40 -16.84
C GLY A 171 -11.89 11.32 -16.08
N MET A 172 -11.29 10.68 -15.06
CA MET A 172 -11.94 9.59 -14.34
C MET A 172 -13.00 10.09 -13.34
N ASN A 173 -14.26 9.81 -13.64
CA ASN A 173 -15.37 10.10 -12.72
C ASN A 173 -15.47 9.05 -11.58
N PRO A 174 -16.12 9.39 -10.45
CA PRO A 174 -16.24 8.47 -9.31
C PRO A 174 -16.96 7.15 -9.63
N LYS A 175 -17.98 7.15 -10.51
CA LYS A 175 -18.72 5.94 -10.86
C LYS A 175 -17.83 4.93 -11.58
N ASN A 176 -17.09 5.39 -12.60
CA ASN A 176 -16.18 4.56 -13.39
C ASN A 176 -15.01 4.06 -12.54
N TRP A 177 -14.45 4.91 -11.66
CA TRP A 177 -13.38 4.49 -10.76
C TRP A 177 -13.83 3.44 -9.74
N ASN A 178 -15.04 3.59 -9.19
CA ASN A 178 -15.62 2.56 -8.32
C ASN A 178 -15.84 1.25 -9.09
N GLY A 179 -16.34 1.29 -10.34
CA GLY A 179 -16.49 0.10 -11.18
C GLY A 179 -15.16 -0.59 -11.52
N LEU A 180 -14.11 0.19 -11.82
CA LEU A 180 -12.75 -0.33 -11.99
C LEU A 180 -12.26 -1.03 -10.72
N THR A 181 -12.47 -0.38 -9.57
CA THR A 181 -12.04 -0.94 -8.29
C THR A 181 -12.80 -2.22 -7.96
N GLU A 182 -14.09 -2.29 -8.26
CA GLU A 182 -14.89 -3.51 -8.09
C GLU A 182 -14.34 -4.66 -8.92
N ASN A 183 -14.06 -4.43 -10.20
CA ASN A 183 -13.56 -5.47 -11.09
C ASN A 183 -12.20 -6.02 -10.62
N ILE A 184 -11.30 -5.13 -10.20
CA ILE A 184 -9.97 -5.52 -9.70
C ILE A 184 -10.10 -6.29 -8.38
N LEU A 185 -10.88 -5.77 -7.43
CA LEU A 185 -11.06 -6.42 -6.13
C LEU A 185 -11.76 -7.75 -6.26
N ASP A 186 -12.85 -7.85 -7.02
CA ASP A 186 -13.57 -9.10 -7.24
C ASP A 186 -12.65 -10.18 -7.84
N SER A 187 -11.81 -9.80 -8.81
CA SER A 187 -10.85 -10.72 -9.42
C SER A 187 -9.83 -11.25 -8.40
N ILE A 188 -9.28 -10.35 -7.56
CA ILE A 188 -8.31 -10.73 -6.53
C ILE A 188 -8.99 -11.60 -5.45
N LEU A 189 -10.13 -11.17 -4.93
CA LEU A 189 -10.86 -11.89 -3.89
C LEU A 189 -11.34 -13.27 -4.37
N GLN A 190 -11.79 -13.39 -5.62
CA GLN A 190 -12.19 -14.68 -6.20
C GLN A 190 -11.00 -15.61 -6.45
N MET A 191 -9.88 -15.07 -6.91
CA MET A 191 -8.68 -15.85 -7.21
C MET A 191 -7.99 -16.37 -5.94
N TYR A 192 -7.96 -15.57 -4.88
CA TYR A 192 -7.21 -15.89 -3.66
C TYR A 192 -8.06 -16.42 -2.51
N ASP A 193 -9.40 -16.32 -2.58
CA ASP A 193 -10.37 -16.73 -1.54
C ASP A 193 -9.90 -16.42 -0.10
N PRO A 194 -9.65 -15.14 0.22
CA PRO A 194 -9.05 -14.77 1.49
C PRO A 194 -9.99 -14.99 2.68
N LYS A 195 -9.38 -15.42 3.79
CA LYS A 195 -10.06 -15.55 5.10
C LYS A 195 -10.25 -14.20 5.78
N TYR A 196 -9.33 -13.27 5.52
CA TYR A 196 -9.32 -11.94 6.13
C TYR A 196 -9.09 -10.85 5.09
N PHE A 197 -9.84 -9.76 5.22
CA PHE A 197 -9.62 -8.51 4.48
C PHE A 197 -9.41 -7.35 5.43
N ILE A 198 -8.33 -6.62 5.23
CA ILE A 198 -7.93 -5.50 6.08
C ILE A 198 -7.89 -4.26 5.20
N PHE A 199 -8.82 -3.32 5.43
CA PHE A 199 -8.78 -2.02 4.80
C PHE A 199 -8.11 -1.01 5.73
N ASP A 200 -7.05 -0.37 5.26
CA ASP A 200 -6.38 0.72 5.95
C ASP A 200 -6.52 2.00 5.13
N GLY A 201 -7.37 2.91 5.61
CA GLY A 201 -7.68 4.12 4.89
C GLY A 201 -8.59 5.06 5.66
N LYS A 202 -8.67 6.30 5.17
CA LYS A 202 -9.47 7.33 5.82
C LYS A 202 -10.97 7.03 5.71
N TYR A 203 -11.42 6.63 4.52
CA TYR A 203 -12.81 6.29 4.24
C TYR A 203 -12.89 5.16 3.21
N PRO A 204 -13.66 4.09 3.46
CA PRO A 204 -13.93 3.10 2.44
C PRO A 204 -14.78 3.73 1.34
N PHE A 205 -14.47 3.41 0.09
CA PHE A 205 -15.21 3.89 -1.07
C PHE A 205 -16.17 2.81 -1.58
N ARG A 206 -17.20 3.24 -2.34
CA ARG A 206 -18.35 2.39 -2.70
C ARG A 206 -17.94 1.10 -3.42
N GLY A 207 -16.96 1.17 -4.32
CA GLY A 207 -16.49 0.01 -5.07
C GLY A 207 -15.89 -1.07 -4.17
N LEU A 208 -15.03 -0.69 -3.21
CA LEU A 208 -14.49 -1.63 -2.23
C LEU A 208 -15.60 -2.27 -1.39
N LEU A 209 -16.53 -1.46 -0.88
CA LEU A 209 -17.64 -1.94 -0.08
C LEU A 209 -18.52 -2.94 -0.84
N ASN A 210 -18.80 -2.66 -2.12
CA ASN A 210 -19.52 -3.58 -2.99
C ASN A 210 -18.79 -4.92 -3.12
N SER A 211 -17.50 -4.89 -3.46
CA SER A 211 -16.69 -6.11 -3.59
C SER A 211 -16.68 -6.93 -2.32
N ILE A 212 -16.25 -6.37 -1.19
CA ILE A 212 -16.09 -7.15 0.05
C ILE A 212 -17.42 -7.62 0.64
N SER A 213 -18.55 -6.99 0.30
CA SER A 213 -19.87 -7.44 0.74
C SER A 213 -20.34 -8.72 0.04
N ARG A 214 -19.82 -9.02 -1.16
CA ARG A 214 -20.15 -10.23 -1.93
C ARG A 214 -19.49 -11.49 -1.35
N PHE A 215 -18.37 -11.34 -0.65
CA PHE A 215 -17.60 -12.44 -0.05
C PHE A 215 -17.92 -12.58 1.44
N LYS A 216 -19.01 -13.28 1.75
CA LYS A 216 -19.56 -13.37 3.13
C LYS A 216 -18.75 -14.23 4.09
N GLN A 217 -17.89 -15.10 3.58
CA GLN A 217 -17.07 -16.02 4.37
C GLN A 217 -15.83 -15.35 5.00
N MET A 218 -15.57 -14.09 4.62
CA MET A 218 -14.36 -13.36 4.97
C MET A 218 -14.60 -12.39 6.11
N ASN A 219 -13.69 -12.40 7.09
CA ASN A 219 -13.67 -11.42 8.17
C ASN A 219 -13.04 -10.11 7.67
N ARG A 220 -13.69 -8.98 7.93
CA ARG A 220 -13.38 -7.66 7.36
C ARG A 220 -13.05 -6.67 8.46
N TYR A 221 -11.86 -6.11 8.40
CA TYR A 221 -11.35 -5.14 9.37
C TYR A 221 -11.10 -3.81 8.70
N TRP A 222 -11.48 -2.72 9.37
CA TRP A 222 -11.14 -1.37 8.94
C TRP A 222 -10.21 -0.71 9.96
N ILE A 223 -8.97 -0.43 9.56
CA ILE A 223 -8.02 0.35 10.34
C ILE A 223 -8.27 1.84 10.10
N GLN A 224 -8.62 2.56 11.18
CA GLN A 224 -8.88 3.98 11.17
C GLN A 224 -7.91 4.72 12.10
N SER A 225 -6.91 5.35 11.50
CA SER A 225 -5.83 6.04 12.22
C SER A 225 -6.10 7.50 12.59
N THR A 226 -7.26 8.09 12.26
CA THR A 226 -7.51 9.52 12.47
C THR A 226 -8.42 9.80 13.66
N PHE A 227 -8.04 10.74 14.54
CA PHE A 227 -8.90 11.30 15.61
C PHE A 227 -10.06 12.16 15.11
N LYS A 228 -10.02 12.55 13.82
CA LYS A 228 -11.09 13.35 13.25
C LYS A 228 -12.35 12.50 13.30
N LYS A 229 -13.38 13.01 13.98
CA LYS A 229 -14.74 12.49 13.86
C LYS A 229 -14.98 12.24 12.38
N VAL A 230 -15.20 10.98 12.02
CA VAL A 230 -15.69 10.66 10.69
C VAL A 230 -17.02 11.35 10.59
N LYS A 231 -17.12 12.34 9.70
CA LYS A 231 -18.43 12.83 9.33
C LYS A 231 -19.11 11.67 8.63
N THR A 232 -20.13 11.09 9.26
CA THR A 232 -20.97 10.03 8.68
C THR A 232 -21.51 10.43 7.30
N SER A 233 -21.74 11.73 7.08
CA SER A 233 -22.10 12.30 5.78
C SER A 233 -21.09 12.03 4.65
N ASN A 234 -19.82 11.75 4.98
CA ASN A 234 -18.78 11.49 3.99
C ASN A 234 -18.61 9.99 3.69
N LEU A 235 -19.32 9.13 4.42
CA LEU A 235 -19.30 7.69 4.21
C LEU A 235 -20.46 7.25 3.33
N PRO A 236 -20.26 6.27 2.44
CA PRO A 236 -21.37 5.55 1.84
C PRO A 236 -22.28 4.92 2.91
N ASN A 237 -23.59 4.93 2.68
CA ASN A 237 -24.55 4.31 3.60
C ASN A 237 -24.18 2.84 3.88
N GLY A 238 -24.24 2.44 5.15
CA GLY A 238 -23.93 1.07 5.59
C GLY A 238 -22.43 0.73 5.67
N SER A 239 -21.51 1.69 5.47
CA SER A 239 -20.06 1.43 5.50
C SER A 239 -19.60 0.68 6.75
N PHE A 240 -20.10 1.06 7.93
CA PHE A 240 -19.72 0.44 9.20
C PHE A 240 -20.23 -1.00 9.34
N GLU A 241 -21.42 -1.31 8.81
CA GLU A 241 -22.06 -2.62 8.94
C GLU A 241 -21.37 -3.72 8.12
N ILE A 242 -20.61 -3.30 7.09
CA ILE A 242 -19.86 -4.22 6.22
C ILE A 242 -18.60 -4.73 6.92
N PHE A 243 -18.01 -3.96 7.84
CA PHE A 243 -16.83 -4.40 8.59
C PHE A 243 -17.25 -5.14 9.85
N ASP A 244 -16.53 -6.22 10.12
CA ASP A 244 -16.74 -7.03 11.31
C ASP A 244 -16.12 -6.31 12.53
N ALA A 245 -15.01 -5.59 12.39
CA ALA A 245 -14.53 -4.66 13.42
C ALA A 245 -13.77 -3.45 12.85
N ILE A 246 -13.75 -2.36 13.62
CA ILE A 246 -12.97 -1.15 13.32
C ILE A 246 -11.81 -1.08 14.31
N ILE A 247 -10.59 -0.95 13.79
CA ILE A 247 -9.36 -0.95 14.55
C ILE A 247 -8.80 0.46 14.67
N HIS A 248 -8.51 0.87 15.90
CA HIS A 248 -7.92 2.16 16.23
C HIS A 248 -6.51 1.96 16.80
N PRO A 249 -5.44 2.26 16.03
CA PRO A 249 -4.06 2.17 16.49
C PRO A 249 -3.70 3.41 17.31
N THR A 250 -4.17 3.48 18.55
CA THR A 250 -4.05 4.65 19.44
C THR A 250 -3.82 4.24 20.89
N MET A 251 -3.04 5.06 21.62
CA MET A 251 -2.84 4.91 23.06
C MET A 251 -3.93 5.54 23.90
N THR A 252 -4.69 6.49 23.33
CA THR A 252 -5.78 7.18 24.01
C THR A 252 -7.12 6.60 23.59
N ARG A 253 -7.93 6.18 24.57
CA ARG A 253 -9.34 5.85 24.34
C ARG A 253 -10.14 7.15 24.36
N PRO A 254 -10.88 7.51 23.30
CA PRO A 254 -11.82 8.61 23.40
C PRO A 254 -12.81 8.30 24.52
N HIS A 255 -13.18 9.32 25.32
CA HIS A 255 -14.33 9.18 26.22
C HIS A 255 -15.55 8.73 25.41
N PRO A 256 -16.41 7.86 25.95
CA PRO A 256 -17.56 7.35 25.23
C PRO A 256 -18.49 8.50 24.88
N THR A 257 -18.32 9.08 23.69
CA THR A 257 -19.31 9.94 23.07
C THR A 257 -20.36 9.06 22.44
N SER A 258 -21.63 9.47 22.54
CA SER A 258 -22.84 8.78 22.09
C SER A 258 -22.93 8.45 20.58
N GLU A 259 -21.84 8.57 19.82
CA GLU A 259 -21.76 8.37 18.37
C GLU A 259 -20.64 7.39 18.00
N ILE A 260 -20.43 6.35 18.80
CA ILE A 260 -19.59 5.21 18.43
C ILE A 260 -20.40 4.37 17.44
N HIS A 261 -20.19 4.59 16.15
CA HIS A 261 -20.73 3.69 15.11
C HIS A 261 -19.98 2.36 15.21
N LEU A 262 -20.66 1.38 15.80
CA LEU A 262 -20.18 0.02 15.99
C LEU A 262 -20.27 -0.69 14.63
N GLY A 263 -19.16 -1.23 14.13
CA GLY A 263 -19.24 -2.34 13.15
C GLY A 263 -19.94 -3.53 13.78
N ARG A 264 -20.20 -4.60 13.01
CA ARG A 264 -20.96 -5.78 13.50
C ARG A 264 -20.43 -6.35 14.83
N SER A 265 -19.13 -6.20 15.11
CA SER A 265 -18.45 -6.68 16.32
C SER A 265 -17.77 -5.57 17.14
N GLY A 266 -18.00 -4.30 16.82
CA GLY A 266 -17.54 -3.15 17.62
C GLY A 266 -16.20 -2.52 17.23
N GLN A 267 -15.64 -1.73 18.15
CA GLN A 267 -14.36 -1.01 17.98
C GLN A 267 -13.27 -1.67 18.83
N ILE A 268 -12.07 -1.80 18.27
CA ILE A 268 -10.92 -2.43 18.90
C ILE A 268 -9.78 -1.42 18.95
N PHE A 269 -9.26 -1.19 20.16
CA PHE A 269 -8.14 -0.30 20.38
C PHE A 269 -6.86 -1.13 20.51
N THR A 270 -5.83 -0.73 19.78
CA THR A 270 -4.50 -1.35 19.81
C THR A 270 -3.47 -0.26 20.05
N ALA A 271 -2.30 -0.65 20.54
CA ALA A 271 -1.14 0.23 20.52
C ALA A 271 -0.83 0.67 19.06
N PRO A 272 -0.01 1.73 18.87
CA PRO A 272 0.37 2.17 17.54
C PRO A 272 0.96 1.04 16.69
N MET A 273 0.52 0.96 15.44
CA MET A 273 1.01 -0.03 14.48
C MET A 273 2.08 0.61 13.60
N VAL A 274 3.33 0.56 14.07
CA VAL A 274 4.51 1.05 13.35
C VAL A 274 5.42 -0.12 12.98
N MET A 275 6.13 0.04 11.86
CA MET A 275 7.17 -0.90 11.43
C MET A 275 8.31 -0.90 12.46
N LYS A 276 8.73 -2.09 12.89
CA LYS A 276 9.94 -2.22 13.69
C LYS A 276 11.17 -2.21 12.79
N PRO A 277 12.28 -1.63 13.22
CA PRO A 277 13.54 -1.84 12.54
C PRO A 277 13.89 -3.33 12.54
N GLN A 278 14.37 -3.85 11.40
CA GLN A 278 14.75 -5.25 11.28
C GLN A 278 16.05 -5.54 12.02
N LYS A 279 16.26 -6.79 12.44
CA LYS A 279 17.49 -7.20 13.17
C LYS A 279 18.77 -7.02 12.35
N GLU A 280 18.67 -7.09 11.03
CA GLU A 280 19.76 -6.89 10.07
C GLU A 280 19.72 -5.48 9.45
N ALA A 281 18.99 -4.53 10.06
CA ALA A 281 18.91 -3.18 9.54
C ALA A 281 20.25 -2.45 9.65
N TYR A 282 20.54 -1.61 8.66
CA TYR A 282 21.72 -0.76 8.60
C TYR A 282 21.84 0.08 9.88
N THR A 283 23.05 0.10 10.44
CA THR A 283 23.40 0.99 11.54
C THR A 283 23.73 2.38 11.02
N LYS A 284 23.79 3.37 11.93
CA LYS A 284 24.32 4.70 11.62
C LYS A 284 25.73 4.61 11.04
N GLN A 285 26.57 3.74 11.59
CA GLN A 285 27.95 3.59 11.12
C GLN A 285 27.99 3.05 9.68
N ASP A 286 27.16 2.05 9.36
CA ASP A 286 27.06 1.52 7.99
C ASP A 286 26.66 2.63 7.01
N PHE A 287 25.74 3.52 7.41
CA PHE A 287 25.34 4.66 6.59
C PHE A 287 26.49 5.67 6.39
N ILE A 288 27.21 6.01 7.47
CA ILE A 288 28.36 6.90 7.42
C ILE A 288 29.43 6.35 6.49
N ASP A 289 29.79 5.07 6.62
CA ASP A 289 30.82 4.41 5.82
C ASP A 289 30.40 4.31 4.35
N MET A 290 29.13 3.96 4.08
CA MET A 290 28.59 3.85 2.71
C MET A 290 28.57 5.19 1.97
N HIS A 291 28.39 6.29 2.71
CA HIS A 291 28.28 7.64 2.15
C HIS A 291 29.53 8.50 2.35
N ASP A 292 30.64 7.90 2.83
CA ASP A 292 31.93 8.57 3.07
C ASP A 292 31.78 9.86 3.91
N LEU A 293 31.01 9.76 5.00
CA LEU A 293 30.75 10.88 5.91
C LEU A 293 31.74 10.90 7.08
N PRO A 294 32.03 12.07 7.68
CA PRO A 294 32.81 12.15 8.92
C PRO A 294 32.16 11.37 10.07
N SER A 295 32.95 10.70 10.91
CA SER A 295 32.43 9.87 12.01
C SER A 295 31.70 10.66 13.11
N ASP A 296 32.01 11.95 13.26
CA ASP A 296 31.38 12.88 14.20
C ASP A 296 30.10 13.53 13.64
N THR A 297 29.64 13.10 12.46
CA THR A 297 28.44 13.63 11.82
C THR A 297 27.19 13.43 12.69
N LEU A 298 26.44 14.51 12.87
CA LEU A 298 25.06 14.52 13.37
C LEU A 298 24.11 14.29 12.18
N LEU A 299 23.52 13.10 12.10
CA LEU A 299 22.55 12.75 11.07
C LEU A 299 21.16 13.22 11.48
N VAL A 300 20.60 14.15 10.70
CA VAL A 300 19.25 14.68 10.90
C VAL A 300 18.31 14.11 9.85
N PHE A 301 17.32 13.33 10.28
CA PHE A 301 16.27 12.84 9.40
C PHE A 301 15.15 13.88 9.23
N PHE A 302 15.04 14.44 8.03
CA PHE A 302 14.03 15.43 7.68
C PHE A 302 12.81 14.79 7.03
N ASN A 303 11.82 14.45 7.86
CA ASN A 303 10.56 13.79 7.48
C ASN A 303 9.39 14.77 7.50
N VAL A 304 9.47 15.75 6.62
CA VAL A 304 8.45 16.79 6.44
C VAL A 304 7.89 16.68 5.03
N ASN A 305 6.57 16.74 4.89
CA ASN A 305 5.93 16.54 3.58
C ASN A 305 5.88 17.83 2.74
N ASN A 306 5.71 18.97 3.39
CA ASN A 306 5.48 20.26 2.72
C ASN A 306 6.59 21.26 2.99
N ARG A 307 7.09 21.87 1.92
CA ARG A 307 7.95 23.05 1.98
C ARG A 307 7.17 24.24 2.56
N THR A 308 7.77 24.89 3.54
CA THR A 308 7.26 26.09 4.23
C THR A 308 8.42 26.99 4.62
N THR A 309 8.15 28.25 4.97
CA THR A 309 9.19 29.17 5.43
C THR A 309 9.94 28.60 6.64
N GLN A 310 9.21 28.11 7.65
CA GLN A 310 9.79 27.48 8.84
C GLN A 310 10.67 26.27 8.50
N SER A 311 10.23 25.40 7.57
CA SER A 311 11.03 24.22 7.19
C SER A 311 12.33 24.60 6.48
N LEU A 312 12.33 25.69 5.70
CA LEU A 312 13.54 26.23 5.09
C LEU A 312 14.46 26.89 6.11
N GLU A 313 13.92 27.69 7.04
CA GLU A 313 14.70 28.31 8.12
C GLU A 313 15.42 27.26 8.98
N ILE A 314 14.75 26.15 9.30
CA ILE A 314 15.36 25.03 10.03
C ILE A 314 16.51 24.41 9.23
N ILE A 315 16.30 24.11 7.94
CA ILE A 315 17.34 23.55 7.06
C ILE A 315 18.53 24.51 6.97
N GLU A 316 18.28 25.78 6.68
CA GLU A 316 19.32 26.80 6.52
C GLU A 316 20.10 27.03 7.83
N TYR A 317 19.45 27.00 8.98
CA TYR A 317 20.12 27.11 10.27
C TYR A 317 20.97 25.86 10.58
N MET A 318 20.40 24.66 10.43
CA MET A 318 21.11 23.40 10.71
C MET A 318 22.34 23.24 9.83
N LEU A 319 22.25 23.56 8.54
CA LEU A 319 23.37 23.43 7.60
C LEU A 319 24.50 24.45 7.86
N LYS A 320 24.33 25.46 8.72
CA LYS A 320 25.45 26.31 9.16
C LYS A 320 26.44 25.56 10.06
N GLN A 321 26.00 24.50 10.72
CA GLN A 321 26.85 23.69 11.60
C GLN A 321 27.59 22.65 10.76
N GLU A 322 28.92 22.65 10.76
CA GLU A 322 29.74 21.79 9.89
C GLU A 322 29.49 20.30 10.10
N SER A 323 29.23 19.88 11.34
CA SER A 323 28.96 18.50 11.73
C SER A 323 27.57 17.98 11.34
N VAL A 324 26.66 18.83 10.85
CA VAL A 324 25.29 18.42 10.54
C VAL A 324 25.16 17.94 9.10
N HIS A 325 24.55 16.77 8.92
CA HIS A 325 24.13 16.24 7.63
C HIS A 325 22.65 15.89 7.67
N ILE A 326 21.89 16.42 6.70
CA ILE A 326 20.44 16.24 6.63
C ILE A 326 20.10 15.19 5.59
N ILE A 327 19.31 14.19 5.97
CA ILE A 327 18.84 13.12 5.09
C ILE A 327 17.32 13.14 4.97
N THR A 328 16.78 12.85 3.79
CA THR A 328 15.34 12.75 3.57
C THR A 328 15.01 11.69 2.53
N ASN A 329 13.86 11.02 2.64
CA ASN A 329 13.36 10.13 1.59
C ASN A 329 12.33 10.80 0.67
N ARG A 330 11.78 11.95 1.08
CA ARG A 330 10.56 12.50 0.47
C ARG A 330 10.52 14.01 0.32
N TYR A 331 11.28 14.75 1.11
CA TYR A 331 11.27 16.20 1.01
C TYR A 331 11.90 16.61 -0.31
N ASN A 332 11.17 17.41 -1.08
CA ASN A 332 11.58 17.82 -2.40
C ASN A 332 11.68 19.35 -2.45
N ASP A 333 12.88 19.86 -2.18
CA ASP A 333 13.23 21.25 -2.39
C ASP A 333 14.50 21.33 -3.23
N THR A 334 14.39 21.88 -4.43
CA THR A 334 15.49 21.93 -5.39
C THR A 334 16.72 22.67 -4.85
N LYS A 335 16.52 23.80 -4.14
CA LYS A 335 17.60 24.59 -3.56
C LYS A 335 18.37 23.78 -2.50
N SER A 336 17.65 23.17 -1.56
CA SER A 336 18.25 22.37 -0.50
C SER A 336 18.98 21.15 -1.06
N LEU A 337 18.42 20.48 -2.07
CA LEU A 337 19.03 19.30 -2.71
C LEU A 337 20.35 19.57 -3.44
N HIS A 338 20.70 20.84 -3.70
CA HIS A 338 22.01 21.20 -4.24
C HIS A 338 23.09 21.35 -3.14
N HIS A 339 22.70 21.37 -1.86
CA HIS A 339 23.66 21.46 -0.77
C HIS A 339 24.34 20.10 -0.54
N PRO A 340 25.68 20.03 -0.43
CA PRO A 340 26.41 18.76 -0.32
C PRO A 340 26.08 17.95 0.93
N ARG A 341 25.60 18.62 2.00
CA ARG A 341 25.19 18.00 3.27
C ARG A 341 23.67 17.85 3.41
N PHE A 342 22.93 17.96 2.31
CA PHE A 342 21.50 17.67 2.25
C PHE A 342 21.27 16.59 1.19
N GLN A 343 21.00 15.37 1.63
CA GLN A 343 20.91 14.22 0.75
C GLN A 343 19.51 13.61 0.72
N ARG A 344 19.02 13.34 -0.49
CA ARG A 344 17.84 12.51 -0.68
C ARG A 344 18.23 11.05 -0.82
N VAL A 345 17.72 10.21 0.07
CA VAL A 345 18.03 8.79 0.13
C VAL A 345 16.75 7.99 -0.14
N GLN A 346 16.75 7.18 -1.21
CA GLN A 346 15.55 6.45 -1.66
C GLN A 346 15.50 4.99 -1.21
N TRP A 347 16.64 4.40 -0.84
CA TRP A 347 16.78 2.97 -0.59
C TRP A 347 16.40 2.53 0.83
N TYR A 348 16.21 3.47 1.75
CA TYR A 348 15.91 3.19 3.16
C TYR A 348 14.43 3.42 3.43
N GLY A 349 13.81 2.45 4.12
CA GLY A 349 12.45 2.60 4.61
C GLY A 349 12.36 3.58 5.77
N LEU A 350 11.14 3.91 6.16
CA LEU A 350 10.92 4.92 7.19
C LEU A 350 11.48 4.50 8.56
N ALA A 351 11.34 3.23 8.92
CA ALA A 351 11.84 2.70 10.20
C ALA A 351 13.38 2.74 10.26
N GLU A 352 14.05 2.39 9.16
CA GLU A 352 15.51 2.46 9.04
C GLU A 352 16.00 3.90 9.14
N MET A 353 15.35 4.85 8.45
CA MET A 353 15.72 6.28 8.52
C MET A 353 15.63 6.83 9.95
N PHE A 354 14.61 6.43 10.72
CA PHE A 354 14.52 6.78 12.13
C PHE A 354 15.62 6.11 12.97
N GLN A 355 15.96 4.85 12.69
CA GLN A 355 16.98 4.10 13.43
C GLN A 355 18.40 4.67 13.23
N ILE A 356 18.76 5.08 12.02
CA ILE A 356 20.11 5.58 11.71
C ILE A 356 20.32 7.05 12.13
N ALA A 357 19.24 7.82 12.26
CA ALA A 357 19.33 9.23 12.55
C ALA A 357 19.55 9.50 14.04
N ASP A 358 20.38 10.51 14.33
CA ASP A 358 20.55 11.00 15.69
C ASP A 358 19.33 11.77 16.17
N VAL A 359 18.70 12.49 15.23
CA VAL A 359 17.58 13.40 15.43
C VAL A 359 16.65 13.34 14.23
N ALA A 360 15.35 13.57 14.44
CA ALA A 360 14.39 13.76 13.36
C ALA A 360 13.64 15.10 13.44
N ILE A 361 13.27 15.62 12.28
CA ILE A 361 12.31 16.71 12.14
C ILE A 361 11.10 16.13 11.44
N VAL A 362 9.94 16.18 12.10
CA VAL A 362 8.74 15.47 11.66
C VAL A 362 7.54 16.40 11.62
N ASP A 363 6.61 16.18 10.68
CA ASP A 363 5.27 16.75 10.80
C ASP A 363 4.49 16.10 11.96
N SER A 364 3.43 16.75 12.43
CA SER A 364 2.51 16.32 13.49
C SER A 364 1.70 15.04 13.23
N ASN A 365 2.10 14.22 12.25
CA ASN A 365 1.39 13.00 11.89
C ASN A 365 1.71 11.86 12.90
N ILE A 366 0.67 11.12 13.26
CA ILE A 366 0.68 10.10 14.31
C ILE A 366 1.70 9.00 14.03
N TYR A 367 1.85 8.59 12.76
CA TYR A 367 2.74 7.50 12.39
C TYR A 367 4.21 7.88 12.57
N SER A 368 4.63 9.06 12.10
CA SER A 368 6.00 9.56 12.28
C SER A 368 6.35 9.75 13.75
N LEU A 369 5.43 10.32 14.53
CA LEU A 369 5.65 10.53 15.97
C LEU A 369 5.82 9.22 16.72
N HIS A 370 4.95 8.23 16.47
CA HIS A 370 5.11 6.91 17.08
C HIS A 370 6.34 6.16 16.58
N SER A 371 6.73 6.35 15.31
CA SER A 371 7.96 5.77 14.75
C SER A 371 9.18 6.32 15.49
N ALA A 372 9.23 7.63 15.73
CA ALA A 372 10.29 8.28 16.50
C ALA A 372 10.38 7.76 17.94
N ILE A 373 9.24 7.56 18.62
CA ILE A 373 9.20 6.95 19.96
C ILE A 373 9.76 5.54 19.90
N TYR A 374 9.34 4.74 18.92
CA TYR A 374 9.75 3.35 18.79
C TYR A 374 11.26 3.19 18.56
N SER A 375 11.87 4.11 17.80
CA SER A 375 13.30 4.13 17.53
C SER A 375 14.13 4.88 18.58
N ASN A 376 13.49 5.48 19.60
CA ASN A 376 14.11 6.41 20.54
C ASN A 376 14.88 7.55 19.85
N THR A 377 14.29 8.14 18.80
CA THR A 377 14.92 9.22 18.01
C THR A 377 14.41 10.59 18.47
N PRO A 378 15.23 11.39 19.17
CA PRO A 378 14.92 12.78 19.52
C PRO A 378 14.31 13.53 18.34
N SER A 379 13.19 14.23 18.56
CA SER A 379 12.43 14.78 17.45
C SER A 379 11.86 16.18 17.72
N LEU A 380 11.98 17.05 16.71
CA LEU A 380 11.22 18.30 16.61
C LEU A 380 9.97 18.06 15.75
N CYS A 381 8.81 18.23 16.38
CA CYS A 381 7.49 18.12 15.77
C CYS A 381 7.02 19.50 15.26
N LEU A 382 6.81 19.61 13.95
CA LEU A 382 6.27 20.80 13.31
C LEU A 382 4.74 20.70 13.25
N ILE A 383 4.05 21.62 13.94
CA ILE A 383 2.59 21.67 13.98
C ILE A 383 2.12 22.80 13.06
N ARG A 384 1.23 22.48 12.10
CA ARG A 384 0.93 23.40 10.98
C ARG A 384 -0.25 24.31 11.22
N SER A 385 -1.15 23.93 12.12
CA SER A 385 -2.38 24.70 12.36
C SER A 385 -2.83 24.58 13.81
N GLN A 386 -3.59 25.59 14.27
CA GLN A 386 -4.19 25.57 15.61
C GLN A 386 -5.12 24.36 15.83
N SER A 387 -5.76 23.87 14.76
CA SER A 387 -6.55 22.64 14.79
C SER A 387 -5.70 21.40 15.06
N GLU A 388 -4.48 21.35 14.51
CA GLU A 388 -3.52 20.29 14.79
C GLU A 388 -2.93 20.41 16.19
N VAL A 389 -2.68 21.61 16.71
CA VAL A 389 -2.21 21.81 18.10
C VAL A 389 -3.16 21.14 19.09
N LYS A 390 -4.48 21.35 18.92
CA LYS A 390 -5.49 20.71 19.78
C LYS A 390 -5.46 19.19 19.67
N GLN A 391 -5.32 18.65 18.45
CA GLN A 391 -5.27 17.19 18.22
C GLN A 391 -4.00 16.58 18.83
N PHE A 392 -2.85 17.23 18.61
CA PHE A 392 -1.57 16.84 19.17
C PHE A 392 -1.65 16.82 20.69
N LYS A 393 -2.11 17.90 21.32
CA LYS A 393 -2.27 17.99 22.79
C LYS A 393 -3.25 16.94 23.32
N THR A 394 -4.31 16.61 22.59
CA THR A 394 -5.28 15.59 23.04
C THR A 394 -4.66 14.19 23.07
N HIS A 395 -3.84 13.86 22.07
CA HIS A 395 -3.30 12.50 21.91
C HIS A 395 -1.96 12.27 22.61
N PHE A 396 -1.13 13.31 22.62
CA PHE A 396 0.22 13.27 23.18
C PHE A 396 0.31 14.07 24.48
N ASN A 397 -0.79 14.36 25.19
CA ASN A 397 -0.72 15.15 26.43
C ASN A 397 0.28 14.57 27.44
N GLU A 398 0.19 13.26 27.66
CA GLU A 398 1.05 12.49 28.55
C GLU A 398 2.47 12.30 27.98
N LEU A 399 2.61 12.53 26.66
CA LEU A 399 3.84 12.37 25.90
C LEU A 399 4.47 13.73 25.52
N ASN A 400 3.95 14.86 26.00
CA ASN A 400 4.39 16.20 25.58
C ASN A 400 5.87 16.46 25.90
N SER A 401 6.42 15.83 26.94
CA SER A 401 7.85 15.91 27.27
C SER A 401 8.74 15.08 26.34
N THR A 402 8.15 14.27 25.46
CA THR A 402 8.86 13.34 24.55
C THR A 402 9.29 14.02 23.26
N PHE A 403 8.74 15.19 22.94
CA PHE A 403 8.99 15.90 21.69
C PHE A 403 9.28 17.37 21.97
N LEU A 404 10.18 17.96 21.19
CA LEU A 404 10.17 19.41 21.00
C LEU A 404 9.04 19.74 20.01
N THR A 405 8.27 20.78 20.27
CA THR A 405 7.17 21.20 19.39
C THR A 405 7.38 22.61 18.88
N LEU A 406 7.12 22.81 17.59
CA LEU A 406 7.05 24.12 16.97
C LEU A 406 5.60 24.38 16.56
N GLU A 407 4.91 25.24 17.32
CA GLU A 407 3.54 25.66 17.03
C GLU A 407 3.48 26.63 15.84
N PRO A 408 2.33 26.76 15.14
CA PRO A 408 2.23 27.68 14.01
C PRO A 408 2.33 29.14 14.47
N GLY A 409 3.11 29.94 13.73
CA GLY A 409 3.25 31.38 13.98
C GLY A 409 4.22 31.77 15.10
N VAL A 410 5.05 30.83 15.58
CA VAL A 410 6.15 31.17 16.50
C VAL A 410 7.26 31.95 15.79
N ASP A 411 7.91 32.85 16.55
CA ASP A 411 9.02 33.67 16.08
C ASP A 411 10.26 32.84 15.75
N SER A 412 11.09 33.35 14.83
CA SER A 412 12.34 32.70 14.42
C SER A 412 13.34 32.51 15.57
N SER A 413 13.28 33.33 16.63
CA SER A 413 14.12 33.14 17.83
C SER A 413 13.80 31.83 18.55
N ILE A 414 12.52 31.51 18.72
CA ILE A 414 12.06 30.25 19.33
C ILE A 414 12.42 29.08 18.43
N LEU A 415 12.27 29.23 17.11
CA LEU A 415 12.70 28.21 16.15
C LEU A 415 14.18 27.87 16.34
N ILE A 416 15.04 28.90 16.37
CA ILE A 416 16.48 28.74 16.53
C ILE A 416 16.81 28.05 17.86
N GLU A 417 16.23 28.51 18.98
CA GLU A 417 16.41 27.89 20.30
C GLU A 417 16.08 26.39 20.28
N ARG A 418 14.97 26.01 19.62
CA ARG A 418 14.57 24.60 19.50
C ARG A 418 15.51 23.79 18.62
N VAL A 419 16.06 24.38 17.56
CA VAL A 419 17.06 23.72 16.71
C VAL A 419 18.39 23.57 17.44
N GLU A 420 18.83 24.56 18.21
CA GLU A 420 20.05 24.48 19.04
C GLU A 420 19.96 23.34 20.05
N CYS A 421 18.81 23.16 20.69
CA CYS A 421 18.56 22.02 21.58
C CYS A 421 18.77 20.67 20.86
N LEU A 422 18.45 20.58 19.57
CA LEU A 422 18.63 19.35 18.79
C LEU A 422 20.06 19.10 18.34
N ILE A 423 20.97 20.05 18.52
CA ILE A 423 22.39 19.91 18.20
C ILE A 423 23.19 19.59 19.49
N ASP A 424 22.66 19.96 20.67
CA ASP A 424 23.26 19.70 21.98
C ASP A 424 23.25 18.19 22.35
N PRO A 425 24.41 17.52 22.44
CA PRO A 425 24.49 16.10 22.81
C PRO A 425 23.89 15.76 24.18
N ASP A 426 23.97 16.68 25.15
CA ASP A 426 23.44 16.46 26.49
C ASP A 426 21.91 16.48 26.47
N PHE A 427 21.33 17.43 25.73
CA PHE A 427 19.89 17.48 25.49
C PHE A 427 19.40 16.21 24.79
N LEU A 428 20.08 15.77 23.72
CA LEU A 428 19.73 14.55 23.01
C LEU A 428 19.77 13.32 23.91
N THR A 429 20.78 13.21 24.78
CA THR A 429 20.91 12.11 25.73
C THR A 429 19.75 12.10 26.73
N ARG A 430 19.40 13.26 27.30
CA ARG A 430 18.24 13.38 28.20
C ARG A 430 16.94 13.00 27.49
N MET A 431 16.73 13.48 26.26
CA MET A 431 15.53 13.22 25.48
C MET A 431 15.38 11.73 25.15
N ARG A 432 16.46 11.04 24.75
CA ARG A 432 16.46 9.58 24.56
C ARG A 432 16.09 8.84 25.84
N GLY A 433 16.57 9.32 27.00
CA GLY A 433 16.17 8.81 28.30
C GLY A 433 14.66 8.87 28.52
N VAL A 434 14.04 10.04 28.27
CA VAL A 434 12.58 10.22 28.34
C VAL A 434 11.85 9.31 27.35
N MET A 435 12.32 9.22 26.11
CA MET A 435 11.70 8.36 25.08
C MET A 435 11.73 6.88 25.48
N SER A 436 12.85 6.41 26.05
CA SER A 436 13.03 5.02 26.46
C SER A 436 12.11 4.59 27.62
N GLN A 437 11.64 5.54 28.42
CA GLN A 437 10.67 5.32 29.50
C GLN A 437 9.23 5.25 28.96
N ASN A 438 8.97 5.88 27.82
CA ASN A 438 7.66 5.94 27.17
C ASN A 438 7.49 4.82 26.12
N LYS A 439 7.77 3.57 26.50
CA LYS A 439 7.65 2.43 25.57
C LYS A 439 6.21 2.21 25.13
N LEU A 440 6.01 2.20 23.81
CA LEU A 440 4.73 1.86 23.19
C LEU A 440 4.53 0.34 23.16
N GLY A 441 3.28 -0.10 23.23
CA GLY A 441 2.92 -1.51 23.01
C GLY A 441 3.13 -1.96 21.56
N GLU A 442 3.07 -3.27 21.33
CA GLU A 442 3.22 -3.86 19.98
C GLU A 442 1.87 -3.93 19.25
N GLY A 443 1.41 -2.81 18.68
CA GLY A 443 0.09 -2.71 18.04
C GLY A 443 -0.15 -3.72 16.93
N VAL A 444 0.88 -3.96 16.08
CA VAL A 444 0.80 -4.95 14.99
C VAL A 444 0.58 -6.35 15.55
N ARG A 445 1.33 -6.74 16.59
CA ARG A 445 1.16 -8.05 17.26
C ARG A 445 -0.24 -8.17 17.84
N GLN A 446 -0.68 -7.18 18.62
CA GLN A 446 -2.00 -7.16 19.24
C GLN A 446 -3.11 -7.38 18.21
N PHE A 447 -3.01 -6.71 17.06
CA PHE A 447 -3.98 -6.89 15.98
C PHE A 447 -3.89 -8.25 15.30
N VAL A 448 -2.69 -8.71 14.95
CA VAL A 448 -2.51 -10.00 14.26
C VAL A 448 -2.94 -11.18 15.13
N ASP A 449 -2.67 -11.13 16.43
CA ASP A 449 -3.12 -12.15 17.38
C ASP A 449 -4.65 -12.12 17.52
N LEU A 450 -5.25 -10.93 17.61
CA LEU A 450 -6.70 -10.77 17.70
C LEU A 450 -7.46 -11.33 16.49
N ILE A 451 -6.96 -11.12 15.28
CA ILE A 451 -7.65 -11.63 14.08
C ILE A 451 -7.44 -13.14 13.87
N HIS A 452 -6.52 -13.78 14.59
CA HIS A 452 -6.21 -15.21 14.44
C HIS A 452 -6.66 -16.09 15.61
N GLU A 453 -6.92 -15.54 16.80
CA GLU A 453 -7.50 -16.33 17.88
C GLU A 453 -8.91 -16.81 17.49
N PRO A 454 -9.13 -18.12 17.35
CA PRO A 454 -10.48 -18.64 17.21
C PRO A 454 -11.25 -18.25 18.45
N SER A 455 -12.46 -17.74 18.27
CA SER A 455 -13.39 -17.40 19.33
C SER A 455 -13.76 -18.69 20.11
N GLU A 456 -12.93 -19.10 21.06
CA GLU A 456 -13.32 -20.08 22.10
C GLU A 456 -14.17 -19.42 23.20
N VAL A 457 -14.52 -18.14 23.06
CA VAL A 457 -15.32 -17.39 24.05
C VAL A 457 -16.83 -17.54 23.84
N ASN A 458 -17.29 -18.31 22.85
CA ASN A 458 -18.71 -18.67 22.70
C ASN A 458 -18.88 -20.17 22.47
N LYS A 459 -18.66 -20.96 23.51
CA LYS A 459 -19.25 -22.29 23.68
C LYS A 459 -19.93 -22.40 25.03
#